data_AF-A0A2T0VH76-F1
#
_entry.id   AF-A0A2T0VH76-F1
#
_cell.length_a   1.000
_cell.length_b   1.000
_cell.length_c   1.000
_cell.angle_alpha   90.00
_cell.angle_beta   90.00
_cell.angle_gamma   90.00
#
_symmetry.space_group_name_H-M   'P 1'
#
loop_
_entity.id
_entity.type
_entity.pdbx_description
1 polymer ?
#
loop_
_entity_poly.entity_id
_entity_poly.type
_entity_poly.pdbx_seq_one_letter_code
_entity_poly.pdbx_strand_id
1 'polypeptide(L)'
;MLTHLQIVLNAKLRRHEGFFFTWVDATESGNGRSSIWLHTGVPLFIQYSSSERHEINREWLDQLTASANSANGLSLSTEPG
;
A
#
# COMPACT_ATOMS: atom_id res chain seq x y z
N MET A 1 -7.33 6.05 2.58
CA MET A 1 -6.58 4.76 2.69
C MET A 1 -6.50 3.91 1.40
N LEU A 2 -7.54 3.16 1.00
CA LEU A 2 -7.41 2.14 -0.07
C LEU A 2 -7.05 2.74 -1.46
N THR A 3 -7.61 3.90 -1.78
CA THR A 3 -7.31 4.62 -3.03
C THR A 3 -5.83 4.98 -3.14
N HIS A 4 -5.22 5.45 -2.05
CA HIS A 4 -3.79 5.77 -2.01
C HIS A 4 -2.92 4.54 -2.24
N LEU A 5 -3.28 3.41 -1.60
CA LEU A 5 -2.61 2.14 -1.83
C LEU A 5 -2.69 1.75 -3.31
N GLN A 6 -3.89 1.78 -3.91
CA GLN A 6 -4.06 1.50 -5.34
C GLN A 6 -3.13 2.35 -6.22
N ILE A 7 -3.02 3.66 -5.93
CA ILE A 7 -2.16 4.57 -6.69
C ILE A 7 -0.69 4.14 -6.60
N VAL A 8 -0.18 3.89 -5.40
CA VAL A 8 1.23 3.52 -5.18
C VAL A 8 1.55 2.15 -5.77
N LEU A 9 0.69 1.14 -5.56
CA LEU A 9 0.88 -0.20 -6.12
C LEU A 9 0.93 -0.11 -7.66
N ASN A 10 -0.02 0.60 -8.28
CA ASN A 10 -0.04 0.77 -9.73
C ASN A 10 1.21 1.50 -10.26
N ALA A 11 1.69 2.52 -9.55
CA ALA A 11 2.89 3.26 -9.96
C ALA A 11 4.13 2.35 -10.02
N LYS A 12 4.30 1.47 -9.03
CA LYS A 12 5.44 0.53 -8.97
C LYS A 12 5.31 -0.59 -9.99
N LEU A 13 4.13 -1.23 -10.09
CA LEU A 13 3.93 -2.34 -11.01
C LEU A 13 3.99 -1.90 -12.49
N ARG A 14 3.55 -0.69 -12.83
CA ARG A 14 3.71 -0.15 -14.20
C ARG A 14 5.16 0.06 -14.61
N ARG A 15 6.08 0.19 -13.64
CA ARG A 15 7.53 0.35 -13.87
C ARG A 15 8.27 -0.99 -13.87
N HIS A 16 7.54 -2.10 -13.84
CA HIS A 16 8.12 -3.44 -13.67
C HIS A 16 8.94 -3.59 -12.37
N GLU A 17 8.61 -2.81 -11.34
CA GLU A 17 9.29 -2.83 -10.05
C GLU A 17 8.51 -3.74 -9.08
N GLY A 18 9.05 -4.92 -8.80
CA GLY A 18 8.57 -5.74 -7.69
C GLY A 18 9.03 -5.17 -6.34
N PHE A 19 8.22 -5.33 -5.29
CA PHE A 19 8.51 -4.79 -3.97
C PHE A 19 7.83 -5.59 -2.86
N PHE A 20 8.35 -5.49 -1.64
CA PHE A 20 7.67 -5.97 -0.45
C PHE A 20 6.55 -5.02 -0.04
N PHE A 21 5.37 -5.55 0.25
CA PHE A 21 4.28 -4.84 0.90
C PHE A 21 4.09 -5.40 2.31
N THR A 22 4.21 -4.53 3.30
CA THR A 22 4.28 -4.89 4.71
C THR A 22 3.25 -4.11 5.51
N TRP A 23 2.59 -4.76 6.46
CA TRP A 23 1.64 -4.13 7.38
C TRP A 23 1.78 -4.70 8.78
N VAL A 24 1.29 -3.95 9.77
CA VAL A 24 1.20 -4.40 11.15
C VAL A 24 -0.16 -5.06 11.34
N ASP A 25 -0.17 -6.28 11.86
CA ASP A 25 -1.41 -6.99 12.15
C ASP A 25 -2.09 -6.37 13.38
N ALA A 26 -3.42 -6.38 13.40
CA ALA A 26 -4.16 -5.85 14.53
C ALA A 26 -3.78 -6.60 15.82
N THR A 27 -3.73 -5.86 16.93
CA THR A 27 -3.26 -6.32 18.26
C THR A 27 -3.94 -7.60 18.76
N GLU A 28 -5.14 -7.93 18.29
CA GLU A 28 -5.87 -9.15 18.65
C GLU A 28 -5.19 -10.45 18.16
N SER A 29 -4.33 -10.39 17.14
CA SER A 29 -3.69 -11.58 16.53
C SER A 29 -2.26 -11.86 17.00
N GLY A 30 -1.80 -11.15 18.03
CA GLY A 30 -0.39 -11.11 18.40
C GLY A 30 0.34 -10.05 17.57
N ASN A 31 1.28 -9.35 18.19
CA ASN A 31 1.97 -8.15 17.69
C ASN A 31 2.92 -8.46 16.50
N GLY A 32 2.36 -9.00 15.43
CA GLY A 32 3.06 -9.48 14.24
C GLY A 32 3.18 -8.42 13.16
N ARG A 33 4.14 -8.66 12.26
CA ARG A 33 4.29 -7.90 11.03
C ARG A 33 4.19 -8.87 9.88
N SER A 34 3.21 -8.67 9.03
CA SER A 34 3.00 -9.47 7.83
C SER A 34 3.62 -8.76 6.63
N SER A 35 4.22 -9.52 5.72
CA SER A 35 4.84 -9.00 4.50
C SER A 35 4.64 -9.96 3.33
N ILE A 36 4.37 -9.41 2.16
CA ILE A 36 4.25 -10.16 0.91
C ILE A 36 5.13 -9.53 -0.17
N TRP A 37 5.66 -10.36 -1.06
CA TRP A 37 6.30 -9.88 -2.28
C TRP A 37 5.25 -9.69 -3.38
N LEU A 38 5.20 -8.48 -3.96
CA LEU A 38 4.37 -8.17 -5.11
C LEU A 38 5.23 -8.13 -6.37
N HIS A 39 4.87 -8.96 -7.36
CA HIS A 39 5.53 -9.04 -8.66
C HIS A 39 4.59 -8.54 -9.77
N THR A 40 5.12 -7.99 -10.86
CA THR A 40 4.30 -7.32 -11.89
C THR A 40 3.44 -8.26 -12.72
N GLY A 41 3.65 -9.57 -12.59
CA GLY A 41 2.83 -10.60 -13.21
C GLY A 41 1.64 -11.07 -12.36
N VAL A 42 1.48 -10.61 -11.11
CA VAL A 42 0.35 -11.05 -10.28
C VAL A 42 -0.91 -10.21 -10.54
N PRO A 43 -2.09 -10.83 -10.63
CA PRO A 43 -3.34 -10.09 -10.70
C PRO A 43 -3.59 -9.36 -9.37
N LEU A 44 -3.90 -8.07 -9.45
CA LEU A 44 -4.38 -7.28 -8.31
C LEU A 44 -5.89 -7.10 -8.40
N PHE A 45 -6.60 -7.48 -7.34
CA PHE A 45 -8.03 -7.22 -7.18
C PHE A 45 -8.22 -6.25 -6.02
N ILE A 46 -8.92 -5.14 -6.27
CA ILE A 46 -9.20 -4.10 -5.28
C ILE A 46 -10.70 -3.88 -5.25
N GLN A 47 -11.31 -4.13 -4.09
CA GLN A 47 -12.73 -3.94 -3.86
C GLN A 47 -12.94 -2.78 -2.89
N TYR A 48 -13.76 -1.82 -3.31
CA TYR A 48 -14.18 -0.70 -2.47
C TYR A 48 -15.52 -1.02 -1.83
N SER A 49 -15.70 -0.59 -0.57
CA SER A 49 -16.96 -0.70 0.15
C SER A 49 -18.01 0.33 -0.30
N SER A 50 -17.59 1.40 -0.97
CA SER A 50 -18.44 2.46 -1.52
C SER A 50 -17.99 2.83 -2.93
N SER A 51 -18.92 3.31 -3.76
CA SER A 51 -18.65 3.85 -5.09
C SER A 51 -18.15 5.31 -5.07
N GLU A 52 -18.21 5.97 -3.90
CA GLU A 52 -17.73 7.34 -3.75
C GLU A 52 -16.20 7.44 -3.89
N ARG A 53 -15.76 8.45 -4.65
CA ARG A 53 -14.34 8.78 -4.73
C ARG A 53 -13.91 9.43 -3.43
N HIS A 54 -12.99 8.78 -2.73
CA HIS A 54 -12.40 9.34 -1.53
C HIS A 54 -11.43 10.46 -1.92
N GLU A 55 -11.43 11.54 -1.14
CA GLU A 55 -10.43 12.60 -1.29
C GLU A 55 -9.02 12.05 -1.07
N ILE A 56 -8.07 12.55 -1.85
CA ILE A 56 -6.68 12.12 -1.78
C ILE A 56 -5.92 13.05 -0.83
N ASN A 57 -5.60 12.55 0.36
CA ASN A 57 -4.54 13.14 1.19
C ASN A 57 -3.19 13.00 0.47
N ARG A 58 -2.67 14.11 -0.06
CA ARG A 58 -1.42 14.16 -0.83
C ARG A 58 -0.19 13.88 0.02
N GLU A 59 -0.16 14.41 1.23
CA GLU A 59 0.97 14.22 2.15
C GLU A 59 1.17 12.73 2.46
N TRP A 60 0.06 12.05 2.76
CA TRP A 60 0.12 10.61 3.02
C TRP A 60 0.45 9.79 1.76
N LEU A 61 -0.03 10.20 0.59
CA LEU A 61 0.37 9.58 -0.68
C LEU A 61 1.89 9.68 -0.92
N ASP A 62 2.48 10.84 -0.63
CA ASP A 62 3.92 11.07 -0.77
C ASP A 62 4.71 10.21 0.22
N GLN A 63 4.25 10.09 1.47
CA GLN A 63 4.85 9.20 2.47
C GLN A 63 4.82 7.73 2.03
N LEU A 64 3.68 7.24 1.54
CA LEU A 64 3.56 5.87 1.02
C LEU A 64 4.46 5.65 -0.21
N THR A 65 4.53 6.62 -1.11
CA THR A 65 5.39 6.55 -2.30
C THR A 65 6.87 6.51 -1.92
N ALA A 66 7.29 7.35 -0.98
CA ALA A 66 8.65 7.34 -0.44
C ALA A 66 8.98 5.99 0.23
N SER A 67 8.06 5.45 1.03
CA SER A 67 8.21 4.12 1.63
C SER A 67 8.38 3.05 0.55
N ALA A 68 7.50 2.99 -0.45
CA ALA A 68 7.55 1.99 -1.52
C ALA A 68 8.88 2.02 -2.31
N ASN A 69 9.54 3.17 -2.38
CA ASN A 69 10.84 3.33 -3.04
C ASN A 69 12.04 3.02 -2.14
N SER A 70 11.81 2.69 -0.86
CA SER A 70 12.86 2.28 0.07
C SER A 70 13.27 0.82 -0.14
N ALA A 71 14.44 0.44 0.38
CA ALA A 71 14.94 -0.94 0.35
C ALA A 71 14.02 -1.93 1.10
N ASN A 72 13.23 -1.45 2.06
CA ASN A 72 12.31 -2.28 2.86
C ASN A 72 10.94 -2.45 2.18
N GLY A 73 10.70 -1.78 1.04
CA GLY A 73 9.41 -1.77 0.35
C GLY A 73 8.35 -0.90 1.02
N LEU A 74 7.10 -1.09 0.61
CA LEU A 74 5.96 -0.34 1.08
C LEU A 74 5.52 -0.82 2.47
N SER A 75 5.53 0.09 3.45
CA SER A 75 4.97 -0.13 4.77
C SER A 75 3.64 0.60 4.89
N LEU A 76 2.55 -0.14 5.11
CA LEU A 76 1.23 0.45 5.36
C LEU A 76 1.21 1.10 6.74
N SER A 77 0.87 2.39 6.80
CA SER A 77 0.60 3.13 8.03
C SER A 77 -0.84 3.64 8.04
N THR A 78 -1.31 4.09 9.21
CA THR A 78 -2.58 4.83 9.29
C THR A 78 -2.44 6.19 8.61
N GLU A 79 -3.51 6.62 7.94
CA GLU A 79 -3.61 7.96 7.35
C GLU A 79 -3.56 9.01 8.47
N PRO A 80 -2.69 10.03 8.37
CA PRO A 80 -2.70 11.19 9.26
C PRO A 80 -4.06 11.90 9.16
N GLY A 81 -4.66 12.21 10.31
CA GLY A 81 -5.90 12.96 10.42
C GLY A 81 -5.70 14.47 10.34
#